data_AF-A0A8S3HVX5-F1
#
_entry.id   AF-A0A8S3HVX5-F1
#
_cell.length_a   1.000
_cell.length_b   1.000
_cell.length_c   1.000
_cell.angle_alpha   90.00
_cell.angle_beta   90.00
_cell.angle_gamma   90.00
#
_symmetry.space_group_name_H-M   'P 1'
#
loop_
_entity.id
_entity.type
_entity.pdbx_description
1 polymer ?
#
loop_
_entity_poly.entity_id
_entity_poly.type
_entity_poly.pdbx_seq_one_letter_code
_entity_poly.pdbx_strand_id
1 'polypeptide(L)'
;YESDVEEQEIAYSPACHVCGHSSYTNLCQGKCGYYYHRECVGIFDDQQTVMCPECLENRLICSLCQQSITDNELKCGFNQCNRIYHSSCLINSNLTTTLPTGVYYCPLHVCATCHLHKRPNDNI
;
A
#
# COMPACT_ATOMS: atom_id res chain seq x y z
N TYR A 1 -0.92 35.56 -32.33
CA TYR A 1 -0.25 34.25 -32.23
C TYR A 1 -0.23 33.90 -30.75
N GLU A 2 -1.40 33.54 -30.24
CA GLU A 2 -1.53 32.94 -28.91
C GLU A 2 -1.27 31.45 -29.14
N SER A 3 -0.15 30.95 -28.63
CA SER A 3 0.13 29.52 -28.61
C SER A 3 -0.45 28.97 -27.33
N ASP A 4 -1.56 28.24 -27.46
CA ASP A 4 -2.15 27.42 -26.41
C ASP A 4 -1.10 26.44 -25.88
N VAL A 5 -0.61 26.69 -24.67
CA VAL A 5 0.18 25.71 -23.94
C VAL A 5 -0.83 24.81 -23.26
N GLU A 6 -1.20 23.71 -23.92
CA GLU A 6 -1.93 22.62 -23.27
C GLU A 6 -1.08 22.15 -22.07
N GLU A 7 -1.53 22.48 -20.86
CA GLU A 7 -1.06 21.86 -19.62
C GLU A 7 -1.38 20.37 -19.73
N GLN A 8 -0.44 19.59 -20.28
CA GLN A 8 -0.49 18.15 -20.18
C GLN A 8 -0.38 17.81 -18.70
N GLU A 9 -1.52 17.50 -18.08
CA GLU A 9 -1.58 16.80 -16.81
C GLU A 9 -0.71 15.55 -16.96
N ILE A 10 0.48 15.56 -16.35
CA ILE A 10 1.30 14.37 -16.23
C ILE A 10 0.53 13.46 -15.30
N ALA A 11 -0.36 12.63 -15.86
CA ALA A 11 -1.10 11.62 -15.13
C ALA A 11 -0.07 10.68 -14.50
N TYR A 12 0.18 10.85 -13.21
CA TYR A 12 1.04 9.97 -12.44
C TYR A 12 0.43 8.56 -12.49
N SER A 13 1.00 7.68 -13.32
CA SER A 13 0.63 6.27 -13.36
C SER A 13 1.32 5.58 -12.19
N PRO A 14 0.59 4.91 -11.29
CA PRO A 14 1.21 4.20 -10.17
C PRO A 14 2.15 3.09 -10.63
N ALA A 15 3.21 2.82 -9.87
CA ALA A 15 4.14 1.74 -10.19
C ALA A 15 3.50 0.37 -10.03
N CYS A 16 3.81 -0.55 -10.96
CA CYS A 16 3.43 -1.95 -10.81
C CYS A 16 4.14 -2.56 -9.60
N HIS A 17 3.39 -3.25 -8.74
CA HIS A 17 3.94 -3.89 -7.53
C HIS A 17 4.95 -5.02 -7.84
N VAL A 18 4.89 -5.61 -9.03
CA VAL A 18 5.77 -6.71 -9.44
C VAL A 18 7.06 -6.19 -10.05
N CYS A 19 6.99 -5.29 -11.04
CA CYS A 19 8.16 -4.86 -11.81
C CYS A 19 8.68 -3.46 -11.46
N GLY A 20 7.92 -2.67 -10.69
CA GLY A 20 8.28 -1.31 -10.29
C GLY A 20 8.11 -0.23 -11.38
N HIS A 21 7.78 -0.59 -12.62
CA HIS A 21 7.59 0.38 -13.70
C HIS A 21 6.20 1.01 -13.69
N SER A 22 6.15 2.28 -14.08
CA SER A 22 4.96 3.13 -14.07
C SER A 22 4.48 3.36 -15.51
N SER A 23 3.53 2.55 -15.98
CA SER A 23 2.86 2.70 -17.28
C SER A 23 1.72 1.68 -17.40
N TYR A 24 0.52 2.07 -17.80
CA TYR A 24 -0.60 1.13 -18.08
C TYR A 24 -0.92 0.13 -16.94
N THR A 25 -0.72 0.54 -15.69
CA THR A 25 -1.04 -0.30 -14.53
C THR A 25 -2.51 -0.18 -14.16
N ASN A 26 -3.08 -1.26 -13.63
CA ASN A 26 -4.48 -1.33 -13.19
C ASN A 26 -4.53 -1.56 -11.67
N LEU A 27 -5.44 -0.88 -10.99
CA LEU A 27 -5.70 -1.14 -9.58
C LEU A 27 -6.33 -2.53 -9.41
N CYS A 28 -5.75 -3.34 -8.52
CA CYS A 28 -6.33 -4.60 -8.13
C CYS A 28 -7.69 -4.35 -7.44
N GLN A 29 -8.74 -5.04 -7.89
CA GLN A 29 -10.08 -4.95 -7.29
C GLN A 29 -10.21 -5.67 -5.93
N GLY A 30 -9.15 -6.38 -5.52
CA GLY A 30 -9.08 -7.00 -4.20
C GLY A 30 -8.65 -6.03 -3.09
N LYS A 31 -8.42 -6.58 -1.90
CA LYS A 31 -8.10 -5.79 -0.69
C LYS A 31 -6.64 -5.31 -0.63
N CYS A 32 -5.76 -5.76 -1.53
CA CYS A 32 -4.35 -5.40 -1.48
C CYS A 32 -4.07 -3.94 -1.87
N GLY A 33 -4.97 -3.32 -2.65
CA GLY A 33 -4.83 -1.93 -3.08
C GLY A 33 -3.58 -1.63 -3.91
N TYR A 34 -2.95 -2.65 -4.50
CA TYR A 34 -1.77 -2.52 -5.36
C TYR A 34 -2.15 -2.39 -6.83
N TYR A 35 -1.22 -1.84 -7.61
CA TYR A 35 -1.33 -1.68 -9.05
C TYR A 35 -0.49 -2.74 -9.77
N TYR A 36 -1.01 -3.25 -10.89
CA TYR A 36 -0.36 -4.32 -11.66
C TYR A 36 -0.50 -4.09 -13.17
N HIS A 37 0.53 -4.45 -13.93
CA HIS A 37 0.33 -4.84 -15.33
C HIS A 37 -0.42 -6.16 -15.35
N ARG A 38 -1.30 -6.34 -16.35
CA ARG A 38 -2.10 -7.57 -16.49
C ARG A 38 -1.18 -8.79 -16.64
N GLU A 39 -0.14 -8.63 -17.46
CA GLU A 39 0.87 -9.64 -17.77
C GLU A 39 1.72 -9.98 -16.54
N CYS A 40 2.03 -9.00 -15.70
CA CYS A 40 2.80 -9.21 -14.47
C CYS A 40 2.06 -10.08 -13.43
N VAL A 41 0.74 -10.24 -13.55
CA VAL A 41 -0.08 -11.11 -12.71
C VAL A 41 -0.74 -12.25 -13.49
N GLY A 42 -0.30 -12.49 -14.73
CA GLY A 42 -0.77 -13.62 -15.55
C GLY A 42 -2.19 -13.49 -16.10
N ILE A 43 -2.72 -12.27 -16.21
CA ILE A 43 -4.03 -11.99 -16.80
C ILE A 43 -3.83 -11.63 -18.28
N PHE A 44 -4.33 -12.48 -19.18
CA PHE A 44 -4.20 -12.31 -20.64
C PHE A 44 -5.53 -12.27 -21.37
N ASP A 45 -6.64 -12.48 -20.67
CA ASP A 45 -7.98 -12.35 -21.24
C ASP A 45 -8.40 -10.88 -21.35
N ASP A 46 -9.56 -10.61 -21.95
CA ASP A 46 -10.10 -9.26 -22.13
C ASP A 46 -10.88 -8.76 -20.90
N GLN A 47 -10.65 -9.30 -19.69
CA GLN A 47 -11.36 -8.84 -18.50
C GLN A 47 -11.13 -7.34 -18.27
N GLN A 48 -12.18 -6.58 -17.95
CA GLN A 48 -12.01 -5.14 -17.69
C GLN A 48 -11.28 -4.87 -16.36
N THR A 49 -11.26 -5.86 -15.46
CA THR A 49 -10.74 -5.71 -14.10
C THR A 49 -9.54 -6.59 -13.85
N VAL A 50 -8.59 -6.08 -13.06
CA VAL A 50 -7.43 -6.84 -12.60
C VAL A 50 -7.65 -7.31 -11.16
N MET A 51 -7.44 -8.59 -10.90
CA MET A 51 -7.37 -9.17 -9.56
C MET A 51 -6.11 -10.05 -9.46
N CYS A 52 -5.19 -9.71 -8.56
CA CYS A 52 -3.96 -10.49 -8.41
C CYS A 52 -4.24 -11.88 -7.80
N PRO A 53 -3.35 -12.88 -8.02
CA PRO A 53 -3.53 -14.25 -7.54
C PRO A 53 -3.84 -14.32 -6.04
N GLU A 54 -3.14 -13.51 -5.24
CA GLU A 54 -3.36 -13.46 -3.79
C GLU A 54 -4.78 -13.03 -3.42
N CYS A 55 -5.31 -12.00 -4.09
CA CYS A 55 -6.68 -11.56 -3.85
C CYS A 55 -7.71 -12.54 -4.40
N LEU A 56 -7.41 -13.20 -5.53
CA LEU A 56 -8.27 -14.24 -6.09
C LEU A 56 -8.43 -15.42 -5.13
N GLU A 57 -7.36 -15.77 -4.43
CA GLU A 57 -7.33 -16.84 -3.43
C GLU A 57 -7.67 -16.35 -2.01
N ASN A 58 -8.13 -15.11 -1.86
CA ASN A 58 -8.42 -14.46 -0.57
C ASN A 58 -7.26 -14.49 0.44
N ARG A 59 -6.02 -14.52 -0.02
CA ARG A 59 -4.82 -14.42 0.82
C ARG A 59 -4.47 -12.97 1.12
N LEU A 60 -4.33 -12.68 2.41
CA LEU A 60 -3.75 -11.41 2.87
C LEU A 60 -2.24 -11.58 2.94
N ILE A 61 -1.50 -10.66 2.32
CA ILE A 61 -0.03 -10.66 2.33
C ILE A 61 0.47 -9.52 3.20
N CYS A 62 1.39 -9.84 4.11
CA CYS A 62 2.06 -8.84 4.92
C CYS A 62 2.94 -7.95 4.06
N SER A 63 2.72 -6.65 4.12
CA SER A 63 3.42 -5.66 3.30
C SER A 63 4.89 -5.46 3.70
N LEU A 64 5.33 -6.09 4.80
CA LEU A 64 6.70 -6.02 5.29
C LEU A 64 7.51 -7.28 4.96
N CYS A 65 7.01 -8.47 5.32
CA CYS A 65 7.73 -9.74 5.08
C CYS A 65 7.30 -10.47 3.80
N GLN A 66 6.23 -10.00 3.13
CA GLN A 66 5.66 -10.60 1.90
C GLN A 66 5.15 -12.04 2.07
N GLN A 67 4.92 -12.50 3.30
CA GLN A 67 4.31 -13.80 3.59
C GLN A 67 2.82 -13.65 3.85
N SER A 68 2.08 -14.76 3.70
CA SER A 68 0.65 -14.80 4.01
C SER A 68 0.39 -14.56 5.49
N ILE A 69 -0.69 -13.84 5.77
CA ILE A 69 -1.21 -13.61 7.11
C ILE A 69 -2.29 -14.65 7.36
N THR A 70 -2.04 -15.52 8.33
CA THR A 70 -2.96 -16.56 8.78
C THR A 70 -3.50 -16.29 10.19
N ASP A 71 -2.93 -15.30 10.87
CA ASP A 71 -3.22 -14.88 12.24
C ASP A 71 -3.63 -13.39 12.26
N ASN A 72 -3.47 -12.72 13.40
CA ASN A 72 -3.94 -11.34 13.60
C ASN A 72 -3.29 -10.33 12.64
N GLU A 73 -4.09 -9.73 11.76
CA GLU A 73 -3.68 -8.64 10.88
C GLU A 73 -3.82 -7.26 11.53
N LEU A 74 -2.94 -6.33 11.14
CA LEU A 74 -3.09 -4.90 11.41
C LEU A 74 -3.11 -4.12 10.09
N LYS A 75 -4.01 -3.14 10.02
CA LYS A 75 -4.12 -2.20 8.89
C LYS A 75 -3.59 -0.83 9.30
N CYS A 76 -2.95 -0.16 8.35
CA CYS A 76 -2.58 1.24 8.55
C CYS A 76 -3.84 2.10 8.64
N GLY A 77 -3.90 3.01 9.61
CA GLY A 77 -4.99 3.97 9.75
C GLY A 77 -4.84 5.25 8.93
N PHE A 78 -3.75 5.39 8.17
CA PHE A 78 -3.59 6.55 7.28
C PHE A 78 -4.59 6.44 6.13
N ASN A 79 -5.26 7.53 5.81
CA ASN A 79 -6.32 7.52 4.79
C ASN A 79 -5.77 7.00 3.46
N GLN A 80 -6.53 6.12 2.79
CA GLN A 80 -6.17 5.46 1.53
C GLN A 80 -4.95 4.51 1.60
N CYS A 81 -4.37 4.28 2.78
CA CYS A 81 -3.28 3.31 2.94
C CYS A 81 -3.85 1.89 3.05
N ASN A 82 -3.75 1.13 1.96
CA ASN A 82 -4.26 -0.26 1.91
C ASN A 82 -3.26 -1.30 2.44
N ARG A 83 -2.23 -0.86 3.18
CA ARG A 83 -1.17 -1.75 3.68
C ARG A 83 -1.67 -2.57 4.86
N ILE A 84 -1.45 -3.88 4.78
CA ILE A 84 -1.77 -4.87 5.81
C ILE A 84 -0.47 -5.54 6.27
N TYR A 85 -0.37 -5.85 7.56
CA TYR A 85 0.81 -6.41 8.18
C TYR A 85 0.43 -7.51 9.17
N HIS A 86 1.32 -8.49 9.40
CA HIS A 86 1.26 -9.26 10.64
C HIS A 86 1.42 -8.31 11.82
N SER A 87 0.67 -8.55 12.89
CA SER A 87 0.80 -7.78 14.13
C SER A 87 2.26 -7.76 14.63
N SER A 88 2.93 -8.91 14.61
CA SER A 88 4.34 -9.06 15.00
C SER A 88 5.30 -8.30 14.09
N CYS A 89 5.12 -8.36 12.77
CA CYS A 89 5.96 -7.64 11.82
C CYS A 89 5.85 -6.13 12.01
N LEU A 90 4.64 -5.62 12.26
CA LEU A 90 4.42 -4.21 12.46
C LEU A 90 4.98 -3.73 13.81
N ILE A 91 4.73 -4.45 14.91
CA ILE A 91 5.22 -4.07 16.24
C ILE A 91 6.75 -4.08 16.32
N ASN A 92 7.41 -5.06 15.69
CA ASN A 92 8.86 -5.18 15.68
C ASN A 92 9.56 -4.22 14.70
N SER A 93 8.80 -3.43 13.93
CA SER A 93 9.36 -2.45 13.03
C SER A 93 9.76 -1.17 13.79
N ASN A 94 11.02 -0.77 13.63
CA ASN A 94 11.62 0.43 14.26
C ASN A 94 10.96 1.77 13.89
N LEU A 95 9.97 1.78 12.99
CA LEU A 95 9.30 3.00 12.52
C LEU A 95 7.78 2.96 12.70
N THR A 96 7.26 2.05 13.51
CA THR A 96 5.80 1.96 13.75
C THR A 96 5.34 2.99 14.76
N THR A 97 4.21 3.66 14.47
CA THR A 97 3.55 4.57 15.42
C THR A 97 2.16 4.08 15.76
N THR A 98 1.90 3.92 17.05
CA THR A 98 0.58 3.64 17.59
C THR A 98 0.07 4.91 18.26
N LEU A 99 -1.13 5.34 17.87
CA LEU A 99 -1.84 6.43 18.54
C LEU A 99 -2.52 5.91 19.83
N PRO A 100 -2.83 6.80 20.78
CA PRO A 100 -3.53 6.44 22.02
C PRO A 100 -4.91 5.82 21.77
N THR A 101 -5.50 6.17 20.62
CA THR A 101 -6.76 5.61 20.11
C THR A 101 -6.65 4.16 19.60
N GLY A 102 -5.47 3.55 19.65
CA GLY A 102 -5.21 2.20 19.14
C GLY A 102 -5.01 2.13 17.61
N VAL A 103 -4.92 3.28 16.93
CA VAL A 103 -4.67 3.36 15.49
C VAL A 103 -3.18 3.21 15.19
N TYR A 104 -2.83 2.40 14.18
CA TYR A 104 -1.45 2.16 13.77
C TYR A 104 -1.13 2.87 12.45
N TYR A 105 -0.02 3.59 12.40
CA TYR A 105 0.56 4.09 11.15
C TYR A 105 1.78 3.27 10.77
N CYS A 106 1.80 2.83 9.51
CA CYS A 106 2.88 2.00 9.00
C CYS A 106 4.16 2.83 8.73
N PRO A 107 5.32 2.18 8.61
CA PRO A 107 6.62 2.85 8.42
C PRO A 107 6.70 3.82 7.23
N LEU A 108 5.85 3.63 6.22
CA LEU A 108 5.82 4.52 5.04
C LEU A 108 5.26 5.91 5.34
N HIS A 109 4.51 6.06 6.44
CA HIS A 109 3.91 7.34 6.85
C HIS A 109 4.59 7.93 8.10
N VAL A 110 5.65 7.28 8.60
CA VAL A 110 6.38 7.71 9.79
C VAL A 110 7.85 7.85 9.43
N CYS A 111 8.33 9.10 9.32
CA CYS A 111 9.76 9.33 9.14
C CYS A 111 10.52 9.08 10.45
N ALA A 112 11.83 8.87 10.35
CA ALA A 112 12.70 8.66 11.51
C ALA A 112 12.60 9.80 12.54
N THR A 113 12.50 11.05 12.08
CA THR A 113 12.33 12.23 12.93
C THR A 113 11.01 12.20 13.70
N CYS A 114 9.88 11.92 13.04
CA CYS A 114 8.58 11.78 13.71
C CYS A 114 8.54 10.60 14.69
N HIS A 115 9.23 9.51 14.37
CA HIS A 115 9.36 8.37 15.30
C HIS A 115 10.11 8.75 16.57
N LEU A 116 11.23 9.47 16.44
CA LEU A 116 12.07 9.91 17.56
C LEU A 116 11.41 11.03 18.39
N HIS A 117 10.58 11.88 17.79
CA HIS A 117 9.88 12.96 18.46
C HIS A 117 8.53 12.58 19.08
N LYS A 118 8.18 11.28 19.17
CA LYS A 118 7.04 10.84 19.99
C LYS A 118 7.23 11.37 21.40
N ARG A 119 6.46 12.38 21.77
CA ARG A 119 6.49 12.94 23.12
C ARG A 119 5.95 11.87 24.07
N PRO A 120 6.59 11.61 25.22
CA PRO A 120 6.18 10.54 26.14
C PRO A 120 4.76 10.67 26.74
N ASN A 121 4.01 11.73 26.44
CA ASN A 121 2.86 12.18 27.24
C ASN A 121 1.52 12.33 26.49
N ASP A 122 1.34 11.73 25.32
CA ASP A 122 -0.01 11.70 24.70
C ASP A 122 -0.84 10.52 25.25
N ASN A 123 -0.91 10.34 26.58
CA ASN A 123 -1.96 9.55 27.23
C ASN A 123 -2.94 10.54 27.88
N ILE A 124 -4.01 10.89 27.16
CA ILE A 124 -5.23 11.48 27.73
C ILE A 124 -6.39 10.57 27.37
#